data_AF-A0A8S3AAX0-F1
#
_entry.id   AF-A0A8S3AAX0-F1
#
_cell.length_a   1.000
_cell.length_b   1.000
_cell.length_c   1.000
_cell.angle_alpha   90.00
_cell.angle_beta   90.00
_cell.angle_gamma   90.00
#
_symmetry.space_group_name_H-M   'P 1'
#
loop_
_entity.id
_entity.type
_entity.pdbx_description
1 polymer ?
#
loop_
_entity_poly.entity_id
_entity_poly.type
_entity_poly.pdbx_seq_one_letter_code
_entity_poly.pdbx_strand_id
1 'polypeptide(L)'
;GLTASLYALSGPKRDDIDALILNSPNLVELDKTMVQSVLVNLLIATNGSRDIVAGWNGRSLHVSHKGEWDFDTTMKPIDTVRVHGSFFTACRRAQRELAQHGSSIKCPILFMSSDRSLKCDSVWRDEYAEVDLVLNVENIRRAAAMLGQHVTICSIEKATHDIFLSKLPAREKAFKCMFRWLASLESEWLEDT
;
A
#
# COMPACT_ATOMS: atom_id res chain seq x y z
N GLY A 1 1.73 3.60 -3.85
CA GLY A 1 2.60 3.98 -2.71
C GLY A 1 4.08 3.84 -3.02
N LEU A 2 4.61 2.62 -3.20
CA LEU A 2 6.04 2.35 -3.37
C LEU A 2 6.74 3.22 -4.43
N THR A 3 6.17 3.32 -5.63
CA THR A 3 6.72 4.15 -6.72
C THR A 3 6.75 5.64 -6.36
N ALA A 4 5.70 6.15 -5.70
CA ALA A 4 5.61 7.54 -5.30
C ALA A 4 6.65 7.87 -4.23
N SER A 5 6.83 7.00 -3.23
CA SER A 5 7.90 7.13 -2.23
C SER A 5 9.29 7.12 -2.87
N LEU A 6 9.53 6.22 -3.82
CA LEU A 6 10.82 6.18 -4.54
C LEU A 6 11.05 7.45 -5.36
N TYR A 7 10.02 7.95 -6.02
CA TYR A 7 10.09 9.20 -6.79
C TYR A 7 10.34 10.41 -5.88
N ALA A 8 9.70 10.49 -4.71
CA ALA A 8 9.96 11.54 -3.74
C ALA A 8 11.38 11.47 -3.15
N LEU A 9 12.00 10.30 -3.16
CA LEU A 9 13.38 10.12 -2.73
C LEU A 9 14.40 10.53 -3.81
N SER A 10 14.24 10.05 -5.05
CA SER A 10 15.29 10.14 -6.08
C SER A 10 14.82 10.61 -7.46
N GLY A 11 13.55 11.01 -7.58
CA GLY A 11 12.99 11.55 -8.82
C GLY A 11 13.63 12.89 -9.22
N PRO A 12 13.71 13.19 -10.52
CA PRO A 12 14.36 14.41 -11.02
C PRO A 12 13.66 15.70 -10.58
N LYS A 13 12.37 15.62 -10.22
CA LYS A 13 11.56 16.73 -9.71
C LYS A 13 11.13 16.52 -8.26
N ARG A 14 11.91 15.78 -7.47
CA ARG A 14 11.56 15.49 -6.07
C ARG A 14 11.44 16.75 -5.20
N ASP A 15 12.17 17.81 -5.55
CA ASP A 15 12.16 19.08 -4.84
C ASP A 15 10.92 19.94 -5.21
N ASP A 16 10.16 19.56 -6.25
CA ASP A 16 8.88 20.18 -6.64
C ASP A 16 7.66 19.52 -5.93
N ILE A 17 7.89 18.60 -5.00
CA ILE A 17 6.81 17.87 -4.30
C ILE A 17 6.56 18.56 -2.96
N ASP A 18 5.41 19.21 -2.83
CA ASP A 18 5.04 19.90 -1.59
C ASP A 18 4.60 18.93 -0.49
N ALA A 19 3.97 17.81 -0.87
CA ALA A 19 3.39 16.85 0.07
C ALA A 19 3.21 15.47 -0.58
N LEU A 20 3.32 14.40 0.22
CA LEU A 20 3.16 13.02 -0.24
C LEU A 20 2.09 12.28 0.56
N ILE A 21 1.03 11.84 -0.12
CA ILE A 21 -0.01 11.00 0.48
C ILE A 21 0.17 9.54 0.04
N LEU A 22 0.34 8.64 1.00
CA LEU A 22 0.58 7.22 0.78
C LEU A 22 -0.62 6.39 1.27
N ASN A 23 -1.37 5.85 0.31
CA ASN A 23 -2.44 4.88 0.55
C ASN A 23 -1.86 3.45 0.60
N SER A 24 -1.76 2.86 1.80
CA SER A 24 -1.22 1.52 2.11
C SER A 24 -0.06 1.08 1.21
N PRO A 25 1.08 1.81 1.21
CA PRO A 25 2.19 1.52 0.32
C PRO A 25 2.86 0.16 0.64
N ASN A 26 3.20 -0.60 -0.40
CA ASN A 26 4.02 -1.82 -0.32
C ASN A 26 5.50 -1.51 0.00
N LEU A 27 5.78 -1.03 1.22
CA LEU A 27 7.11 -0.60 1.67
C LEU A 27 8.03 -1.74 2.12
N VAL A 28 7.45 -2.90 2.44
CA VAL A 28 8.19 -4.09 2.87
C VAL A 28 7.84 -5.28 2.03
N GLU A 29 8.70 -6.28 2.00
CA GLU A 29 8.43 -7.50 1.27
C GLU A 29 7.21 -8.24 1.88
N LEU A 30 6.34 -8.77 1.01
CA LEU A 30 5.16 -9.55 1.41
C LEU A 30 5.53 -10.73 2.32
N ASP A 31 4.72 -10.98 3.35
CA ASP A 31 4.82 -12.18 4.17
C ASP A 31 4.64 -13.42 3.29
N LYS A 32 5.59 -14.36 3.36
CA LYS A 32 5.62 -15.55 2.52
C LYS A 32 5.95 -16.79 3.32
N THR A 33 5.38 -17.93 2.93
CA THR A 33 5.84 -19.25 3.38
C THR A 33 7.17 -19.59 2.72
N MET A 34 7.89 -20.59 3.25
CA MET A 34 9.14 -21.07 2.65
C MET A 34 8.95 -21.49 1.18
N VAL A 35 7.85 -22.18 0.87
CA VAL A 35 7.52 -22.61 -0.50
C VAL A 35 7.30 -21.41 -1.43
N GLN A 36 6.56 -20.40 -0.97
CA GLN A 36 6.35 -19.17 -1.74
C GLN A 36 7.67 -18.42 -1.96
N SER A 37 8.56 -18.39 -0.97
CA SER A 37 9.89 -17.78 -1.09
C SER A 37 10.76 -18.49 -2.15
N VAL A 38 10.77 -19.82 -2.18
CA VAL A 38 11.48 -20.60 -3.21
C VAL A 38 10.91 -20.28 -4.60
N LEU A 39 9.58 -20.28 -4.74
CA LEU A 39 8.93 -19.95 -6.02
C LEU A 39 9.29 -18.54 -6.49
N VAL A 40 9.20 -17.54 -5.62
CA VAL A 40 9.55 -16.14 -5.96
C VAL A 40 11.00 -16.03 -6.41
N ASN A 41 11.93 -16.67 -5.69
CA ASN A 41 13.35 -16.63 -6.06
C ASN A 41 13.62 -17.35 -7.39
N LEU A 42 12.93 -18.46 -7.68
CA LEU A 42 13.03 -19.14 -8.97
C LEU A 42 12.51 -18.25 -10.11
N LEU A 43 11.37 -17.59 -9.93
CA LEU A 43 10.82 -16.66 -10.92
C LEU A 43 11.77 -15.49 -11.18
N ILE A 44 12.40 -14.94 -10.12
CA ILE A 44 13.43 -13.90 -10.26
C ILE A 44 14.63 -14.41 -11.07
N ALA A 45 15.19 -15.56 -10.69
CA ALA A 45 16.40 -16.10 -11.31
C ALA A 45 16.22 -16.45 -12.79
N THR A 46 15.01 -16.86 -13.17
CA THR A 46 14.67 -17.27 -14.54
C THR A 46 13.98 -16.17 -15.36
N ASN A 47 13.72 -15.00 -14.75
CA ASN A 47 12.81 -13.98 -15.27
C ASN A 47 11.45 -14.56 -15.72
N GLY A 48 11.00 -15.60 -15.02
CA GLY A 48 9.77 -16.32 -15.30
C GLY A 48 8.53 -15.57 -14.86
N SER A 49 7.36 -16.10 -15.19
CA SER A 49 6.07 -15.61 -14.69
C SER A 49 5.15 -16.76 -14.31
N ARG A 50 4.23 -16.53 -13.38
CA ARG A 50 3.24 -17.53 -12.93
C ARG A 50 1.90 -16.87 -12.61
N ASP A 51 0.79 -17.51 -12.93
CA ASP A 51 -0.51 -17.12 -12.37
C ASP A 51 -0.59 -17.62 -10.93
N ILE A 52 -0.96 -16.72 -10.03
CA ILE A 52 -1.21 -17.02 -8.63
C ILE A 52 -2.64 -16.65 -8.28
N VAL A 53 -3.20 -17.34 -7.28
CA VAL A 53 -4.49 -16.99 -6.72
C VAL A 53 -4.39 -15.61 -6.04
N ALA A 54 -5.27 -14.69 -6.42
CA ALA A 54 -5.27 -13.30 -5.92
C ALA A 54 -5.89 -13.15 -4.52
N GLY A 55 -6.49 -14.23 -3.99
CA GLY A 55 -7.09 -14.27 -2.67
C GLY A 55 -8.44 -13.55 -2.60
N TRP A 56 -8.79 -13.04 -1.42
CA TRP A 56 -10.10 -12.42 -1.20
C TRP A 56 -10.14 -10.91 -1.46
N ASN A 57 -9.01 -10.24 -1.67
CA ASN A 57 -8.96 -8.77 -1.81
C ASN A 57 -9.77 -8.25 -3.01
N GLY A 58 -9.69 -8.92 -4.17
CA GLY A 58 -10.52 -8.53 -5.32
C GLY A 58 -12.01 -8.77 -5.06
N ARG A 59 -12.33 -9.94 -4.48
CA ARG A 59 -13.71 -10.38 -4.18
C ARG A 59 -14.38 -9.57 -3.06
N SER A 60 -13.60 -9.02 -2.12
CA SER A 60 -14.12 -8.15 -1.05
C SER A 60 -14.49 -6.75 -1.57
N LEU A 61 -14.00 -6.36 -2.74
CA LEU A 61 -14.22 -5.04 -3.33
C LEU A 61 -15.26 -5.02 -4.46
N HIS A 62 -15.34 -6.09 -5.27
CA HIS A 62 -16.16 -6.07 -6.48
C HIS A 62 -17.67 -6.35 -6.24
N VAL A 63 -18.55 -5.66 -6.96
CA VAL A 63 -20.02 -5.80 -6.87
C VAL A 63 -20.55 -7.21 -7.15
N SER A 64 -19.95 -7.94 -8.08
CA SER A 64 -20.34 -9.33 -8.38
C SER A 64 -20.01 -10.33 -7.27
N HIS A 65 -19.41 -9.87 -6.17
CA HIS A 65 -19.01 -10.70 -5.04
C HIS A 65 -19.48 -10.10 -3.70
N LYS A 66 -18.57 -9.54 -2.90
CA LYS A 66 -18.82 -9.11 -1.51
C LYS A 66 -18.61 -7.61 -1.31
N GLY A 67 -18.32 -6.87 -2.38
CA GLY A 67 -18.03 -5.44 -2.30
C GLY A 67 -19.03 -4.58 -3.07
N GLU A 68 -18.68 -3.30 -3.22
CA GLU A 68 -19.55 -2.24 -3.75
C GLU A 68 -19.02 -1.59 -5.03
N TRP A 69 -17.82 -1.95 -5.48
CA TRP A 69 -17.16 -1.33 -6.63
C TRP A 69 -17.34 -2.15 -7.91
N ASP A 70 -17.73 -1.47 -8.98
CA ASP A 70 -17.80 -2.06 -10.33
C ASP A 70 -16.57 -1.59 -11.12
N PHE A 71 -15.53 -2.44 -11.15
CA PHE A 71 -14.27 -2.13 -11.84
C PHE A 71 -14.03 -3.15 -12.94
N ASP A 72 -13.33 -2.74 -14.00
CA ASP A 72 -13.03 -3.61 -15.13
C ASP A 72 -12.16 -4.81 -14.70
N THR A 73 -12.76 -6.00 -14.71
CA THR A 73 -12.10 -7.25 -14.30
C THR A 73 -11.12 -7.78 -15.35
N THR A 74 -11.13 -7.25 -16.57
CA THR A 74 -10.07 -7.50 -17.56
C THR A 74 -8.79 -6.77 -17.20
N MET A 75 -8.91 -5.57 -16.61
CA MET A 75 -7.78 -4.77 -16.12
C MET A 75 -7.32 -5.20 -14.72
N LYS A 76 -8.26 -5.54 -13.84
CA LYS A 76 -7.99 -6.04 -12.48
C LYS A 76 -8.66 -7.41 -12.28
N PRO A 77 -8.03 -8.50 -12.71
CA PRO A 77 -8.55 -9.84 -12.50
C PRO A 77 -8.82 -10.14 -11.02
N ILE A 78 -9.94 -10.82 -10.76
CA ILE A 78 -10.42 -11.08 -9.39
C ILE A 78 -9.78 -12.34 -8.79
N ASP A 79 -9.67 -13.42 -9.58
CA ASP A 79 -9.33 -14.74 -9.05
C ASP A 79 -7.83 -15.05 -9.16
N THR A 80 -7.20 -14.62 -10.24
CA THR A 80 -5.80 -14.92 -10.52
C THR A 80 -5.06 -13.71 -11.06
N VAL A 81 -3.83 -13.52 -10.62
CA VAL A 81 -2.93 -12.49 -11.15
C VAL A 81 -1.67 -13.13 -11.71
N ARG A 82 -1.27 -12.72 -12.92
CA ARG A 82 0.03 -13.06 -13.49
C ARG A 82 1.11 -12.26 -12.78
N VAL A 83 1.99 -12.93 -12.05
CA VAL A 83 3.16 -12.30 -11.44
C VAL A 83 4.43 -12.62 -12.22
N HIS A 84 5.31 -11.63 -12.35
CA HIS A 84 6.59 -11.73 -13.03
C HIS A 84 7.75 -11.65 -12.04
N GLY A 85 8.83 -12.41 -12.27
CA GLY A 85 10.07 -12.30 -11.49
C GLY A 85 10.62 -10.87 -11.47
N SER A 86 10.57 -10.18 -12.62
CA SER A 86 10.99 -8.78 -12.75
C SER A 86 10.23 -7.82 -11.83
N PHE A 87 8.93 -8.06 -11.57
CA PHE A 87 8.15 -7.27 -10.61
C PHE A 87 8.73 -7.39 -9.20
N PHE A 88 9.03 -8.61 -8.74
CA PHE A 88 9.64 -8.81 -7.42
C PHE A 88 11.04 -8.20 -7.33
N THR A 89 11.85 -8.32 -8.40
CA THR A 89 13.15 -7.66 -8.48
C THR A 89 13.03 -6.15 -8.34
N ALA A 90 12.09 -5.53 -9.07
CA ALA A 90 11.85 -4.09 -9.02
C ALA A 90 11.36 -3.65 -7.63
N CYS A 91 10.39 -4.37 -7.04
CA CYS A 91 9.91 -4.08 -5.69
C CYS A 91 11.01 -4.20 -4.65
N ARG A 92 11.78 -5.30 -4.65
CA ARG A 92 12.89 -5.49 -3.69
C ARG A 92 13.94 -4.39 -3.81
N ARG A 93 14.27 -3.96 -5.03
CA ARG A 93 15.21 -2.85 -5.24
C ARG A 93 14.66 -1.56 -4.66
N ALA A 94 13.42 -1.19 -4.97
CA ALA A 94 12.79 0.02 -4.47
C ALA A 94 12.65 0.02 -2.93
N GLN A 95 12.26 -1.11 -2.33
CA GLN A 95 12.13 -1.26 -0.89
C GLN A 95 13.48 -1.14 -0.18
N ARG A 96 14.55 -1.70 -0.74
CA ARG A 96 15.92 -1.54 -0.20
C ARG A 96 16.39 -0.10 -0.26
N GLU A 97 16.16 0.57 -1.40
CA GLU A 97 16.51 1.99 -1.57
C GLU A 97 15.81 2.85 -0.50
N LEU A 98 14.50 2.64 -0.30
CA LEU A 98 13.75 3.34 0.73
C LEU A 98 14.20 2.98 2.15
N ALA A 99 14.56 1.72 2.42
CA ALA A 99 15.06 1.32 3.73
C ALA A 99 16.42 1.98 4.06
N GLN A 100 17.26 2.21 3.06
CA GLN A 100 18.59 2.80 3.24
C GLN A 100 18.57 4.33 3.24
N HIS A 101 17.74 4.93 2.41
CA HIS A 101 17.79 6.36 2.11
C HIS A 101 16.46 7.09 2.31
N GLY A 102 15.40 6.38 2.70
CA GLY A 102 14.04 6.93 2.83
C GLY A 102 13.95 8.14 3.75
N SER A 103 14.81 8.24 4.78
CA SER A 103 14.91 9.40 5.69
C SER A 103 15.29 10.72 5.00
N SER A 104 15.75 10.66 3.75
CA SER A 104 16.12 11.82 2.92
C SER A 104 14.95 12.41 2.13
N ILE A 105 13.75 11.81 2.19
CA ILE A 105 12.54 12.41 1.62
C ILE A 105 12.25 13.72 2.36
N LYS A 106 12.19 14.82 1.62
CA LYS A 106 12.10 16.17 2.18
C LYS A 106 10.67 16.62 2.49
N CYS A 107 9.72 16.25 1.62
CA CYS A 107 8.34 16.69 1.75
C CYS A 107 7.62 15.99 2.93
N PRO A 108 6.64 16.65 3.57
CA PRO A 108 5.74 16.03 4.53
C PRO A 108 5.01 14.82 3.94
N ILE A 109 4.87 13.76 4.75
CA ILE A 109 4.25 12.50 4.34
C ILE A 109 3.02 12.20 5.21
N LEU A 110 1.88 11.97 4.57
CA LEU A 110 0.74 11.30 5.17
C LEU A 110 0.75 9.83 4.78
N PHE A 111 1.04 8.96 5.75
CA PHE A 111 0.91 7.53 5.60
C PHE A 111 -0.45 7.07 6.13
N MET A 112 -1.22 6.37 5.30
CA MET A 112 -2.49 5.76 5.69
C MET A 112 -2.42 4.24 5.53
N SER A 113 -2.93 3.51 6.52
CA SER A 113 -3.08 2.05 6.46
C SER A 113 -4.36 1.61 7.15
N SER A 114 -4.73 0.35 6.96
CA SER A 114 -5.70 -0.31 7.84
C SER A 114 -5.16 -0.39 9.26
N ASP A 115 -6.06 -0.55 10.22
CA ASP A 115 -5.72 -0.76 11.62
C ASP A 115 -5.13 -2.15 11.89
N ARG A 116 -5.54 -3.15 11.10
CA ARG A 116 -5.10 -4.53 11.26
C ARG A 116 -5.01 -5.27 9.92
N SER A 117 -4.23 -6.34 9.91
CA SER A 117 -4.08 -7.25 8.78
C SER A 117 -4.42 -8.68 9.17
N LEU A 118 -4.97 -9.46 8.24
CA LEU A 118 -5.24 -10.89 8.44
C LEU A 118 -4.67 -11.73 7.31
N LYS A 119 -4.29 -12.97 7.64
CA LYS A 119 -4.06 -14.01 6.64
C LYS A 119 -5.38 -14.68 6.32
N CYS A 120 -5.63 -14.86 5.04
CA CYS A 120 -6.85 -15.49 4.54
C CYS A 120 -6.74 -17.01 4.54
N ASP A 121 -7.87 -17.66 4.85
CA ASP A 121 -8.09 -19.06 4.55
C ASP A 121 -8.87 -19.21 3.23
N SER A 122 -9.18 -20.45 2.83
CA SER A 122 -9.99 -20.75 1.65
C SER A 122 -11.48 -20.46 1.82
N VAL A 123 -11.94 -20.12 3.03
CA VAL A 123 -13.35 -19.86 3.34
C VAL A 123 -13.55 -18.36 3.62
N TRP A 124 -14.59 -17.78 3.01
CA TRP A 124 -14.94 -16.38 3.21
C TRP A 124 -15.34 -16.10 4.67
N ARG A 125 -14.91 -14.93 5.18
CA ARG A 125 -15.36 -14.35 6.45
C ARG A 125 -15.66 -12.87 6.21
N ASP A 126 -16.75 -12.35 6.76
CA ASP A 126 -17.16 -10.96 6.50
C ASP A 126 -16.12 -9.91 6.95
N GLU A 127 -15.28 -10.27 7.94
CA GLU A 127 -14.15 -9.45 8.38
C GLU A 127 -13.12 -9.17 7.28
N TYR A 128 -13.05 -9.99 6.22
CA TYR A 128 -12.15 -9.78 5.07
C TYR A 128 -12.47 -8.50 4.28
N ALA A 129 -13.68 -7.96 4.43
CA ALA A 129 -14.04 -6.66 3.86
C ALA A 129 -13.65 -5.47 4.76
N GLU A 130 -12.96 -5.71 5.89
CA GLU A 130 -12.68 -4.71 6.93
C GLU A 130 -11.24 -4.78 7.46
N VAL A 131 -10.31 -5.37 6.70
CA VAL A 131 -8.89 -5.52 7.07
C VAL A 131 -7.96 -5.49 5.86
N ASP A 132 -6.68 -5.24 6.07
CA ASP A 132 -5.67 -5.48 5.04
C ASP A 132 -5.40 -6.99 4.87
N LEU A 133 -5.63 -7.51 3.66
CA LEU A 133 -5.39 -8.91 3.28
C LEU A 133 -4.13 -9.10 2.45
N VAL A 134 -3.42 -8.01 2.14
CA VAL A 134 -2.29 -7.98 1.23
C VAL A 134 -1.00 -7.76 2.00
N LEU A 135 -0.98 -6.75 2.88
CA LEU A 135 0.20 -6.30 3.62
C LEU A 135 0.01 -6.49 5.12
N ASN A 136 1.11 -6.80 5.81
CA ASN A 136 1.17 -6.74 7.26
C ASN A 136 1.27 -5.28 7.70
N VAL A 137 0.18 -4.74 8.26
CA VAL A 137 0.07 -3.31 8.59
C VAL A 137 1.14 -2.83 9.55
N GLU A 138 1.58 -3.69 10.46
CA GLU A 138 2.58 -3.34 11.46
C GLU A 138 3.98 -3.20 10.82
N ASN A 139 4.32 -4.09 9.89
CA ASN A 139 5.59 -4.00 9.17
C ASN A 139 5.65 -2.77 8.27
N ILE A 140 4.57 -2.46 7.52
CA ILE A 140 4.55 -1.27 6.67
C ILE A 140 4.51 0.03 7.48
N ARG A 141 3.88 0.04 8.67
CA ARG A 141 3.86 1.20 9.57
C ARG A 141 5.24 1.51 10.11
N ARG A 142 5.99 0.49 10.54
CA ARG A 142 7.40 0.65 10.97
C ARG A 142 8.28 1.17 9.84
N ALA A 143 8.12 0.63 8.63
CA ALA A 143 8.86 1.12 7.47
C ALA A 143 8.49 2.56 7.11
N ALA A 144 7.21 2.91 7.18
CA ALA A 144 6.72 4.26 6.91
C ALA A 144 7.26 5.29 7.89
N ALA A 145 7.40 4.94 9.17
CA ALA A 145 7.98 5.82 10.19
C ALA A 145 9.43 6.22 9.91
N MET A 146 10.13 5.49 9.03
CA MET A 146 11.50 5.80 8.62
C MET A 146 11.58 6.64 7.33
N LEU A 147 10.44 7.03 6.75
CA LEU A 147 10.39 7.83 5.51
C LEU A 147 10.42 9.33 5.83
N GLY A 148 11.45 10.05 5.41
CA GLY A 148 11.56 11.49 5.65
C GLY A 148 11.61 11.88 7.13
N GLN A 149 11.50 13.18 7.38
CA GLN A 149 11.55 13.75 8.75
C GLN A 149 10.16 14.02 9.34
N HIS A 150 9.14 14.22 8.49
CA HIS A 150 7.79 14.61 8.89
C HIS A 150 6.77 13.59 8.38
N VAL A 151 6.48 12.56 9.20
CA VAL A 151 5.50 11.53 8.86
C VAL A 151 4.31 11.61 9.81
N THR A 152 3.13 11.82 9.23
CA THR A 152 1.86 11.62 9.92
C THR A 152 1.34 10.22 9.59
N ILE A 153 1.17 9.40 10.62
CA ILE A 153 0.64 8.04 10.49
C ILE A 153 -0.85 8.04 10.85
N CYS A 154 -1.69 7.63 9.91
CA CYS A 154 -3.13 7.53 10.09
C CYS A 154 -3.60 6.09 9.91
N SER A 155 -4.00 5.47 11.03
CA SER A 155 -4.53 4.12 11.06
C SER A 155 -6.05 4.16 10.95
N ILE A 156 -6.61 3.61 9.87
CA ILE A 156 -8.05 3.66 9.59
C ILE A 156 -8.70 2.34 10.03
N GLU A 157 -9.53 2.44 11.07
CA GLU A 157 -10.29 1.33 11.61
C GLU A 157 -11.23 0.73 10.55
N LYS A 158 -11.20 -0.60 10.41
CA LYS A 158 -12.03 -1.37 9.47
C LYS A 158 -11.79 -1.06 7.99
N ALA A 159 -10.60 -0.57 7.66
CA ALA A 159 -10.24 -0.34 6.27
C ALA A 159 -9.68 -1.61 5.61
N THR A 160 -9.94 -1.77 4.32
CA THR A 160 -9.28 -2.76 3.45
C THR A 160 -7.86 -2.35 3.13
N HIS A 161 -7.12 -3.14 2.34
CA HIS A 161 -5.79 -2.76 1.85
C HIS A 161 -5.80 -1.38 1.14
N ASP A 162 -6.65 -1.25 0.13
CA ASP A 162 -6.90 0.04 -0.53
C ASP A 162 -7.87 0.87 0.34
N ILE A 163 -7.36 1.84 1.10
CA ILE A 163 -8.14 2.57 2.11
C ILE A 163 -9.31 3.33 1.48
N PHE A 164 -9.09 3.99 0.35
CA PHE A 164 -10.15 4.73 -0.35
C PHE A 164 -11.18 3.84 -1.04
N LEU A 165 -10.91 2.54 -1.17
CA LEU A 165 -11.86 1.54 -1.67
C LEU A 165 -12.59 0.81 -0.54
N SER A 166 -12.31 1.14 0.72
CA SER A 166 -13.02 0.56 1.87
C SER A 166 -14.50 0.97 1.87
N LYS A 167 -15.31 0.25 2.66
CA LYS A 167 -16.71 0.60 2.94
C LYS A 167 -16.82 2.05 3.40
N LEU A 168 -17.97 2.67 3.12
CA LEU A 168 -18.24 4.09 3.38
C LEU A 168 -17.73 4.61 4.74
N PRO A 169 -17.99 3.95 5.90
CA PRO A 169 -17.54 4.48 7.20
C PRO A 169 -16.02 4.62 7.33
N ALA A 170 -15.25 3.67 6.79
CA ALA A 170 -13.79 3.71 6.81
C ALA A 170 -13.26 4.72 5.78
N ARG A 171 -13.88 4.78 4.60
CA ARG A 171 -13.56 5.75 3.55
C ARG A 171 -13.76 7.20 4.01
N GLU A 172 -14.85 7.49 4.73
CA GLU A 172 -15.10 8.82 5.31
C GLU A 172 -14.05 9.19 6.36
N LYS A 173 -13.66 8.25 7.24
CA LYS A 173 -12.57 8.46 8.20
C LYS A 173 -11.26 8.80 7.48
N ALA A 174 -10.95 8.09 6.40
CA ALA A 174 -9.75 8.32 5.59
C ALA A 174 -9.74 9.71 4.95
N PHE A 175 -10.82 10.11 4.27
CA PHE A 175 -10.96 11.45 3.70
C PHE A 175 -10.86 12.53 4.77
N LYS A 176 -11.54 12.35 5.91
CA LYS A 176 -11.45 13.29 7.03
C LYS A 176 -10.04 13.39 7.59
N CYS A 177 -9.27 12.30 7.61
CA CYS A 177 -7.86 12.32 8.02
C CYS A 177 -7.01 13.11 7.02
N MET A 178 -7.15 12.80 5.74
CA MET A 178 -6.42 13.44 4.64
C MET A 178 -6.66 14.95 4.58
N PHE A 179 -7.93 15.40 4.61
CA PHE A 179 -8.24 16.83 4.52
C PHE A 179 -7.79 17.60 5.76
N ARG A 180 -7.86 17.00 6.96
CA ARG A 180 -7.33 17.64 8.18
C ARG A 180 -5.81 17.80 8.10
N TRP A 181 -5.11 16.80 7.58
CA TRP A 181 -3.66 16.88 7.41
C TRP A 181 -3.26 17.91 6.35
N LEU A 182 -3.99 18.00 5.23
CA LEU A 182 -3.75 19.04 4.23
C LEU A 182 -3.96 20.45 4.81
N ALA A 183 -5.04 20.66 5.57
CA ALA A 183 -5.31 21.94 6.21
C ALA A 183 -4.26 22.32 7.28
N SER A 184 -3.67 21.34 7.99
CA SER A 184 -2.59 21.62 8.93
C SER A 184 -1.32 22.10 8.23
N LEU A 185 -1.03 21.58 7.03
CA LEU A 185 0.10 22.08 6.24
C LEU A 185 -0.13 23.54 5.84
N GLU A 186 -1.29 23.88 5.27
CA GLU A 186 -1.63 25.26 4.85
C GLU A 186 -1.47 26.29 5.99
N SER A 187 -1.77 25.88 7.22
CA SER A 187 -1.62 26.75 8.40
C SER A 187 -0.15 27.03 8.71
N GLU A 188 0.74 26.03 8.57
CA GLU A 188 2.19 26.20 8.72
C GLU A 188 2.78 27.12 7.64
N TRP A 189 2.30 27.03 6.39
CA TRP A 189 2.75 27.93 5.30
C TRP A 189 2.42 29.41 5.54
N LEU A 190 1.29 29.69 6.22
CA LEU A 190 0.86 31.06 6.53
C LEU A 190 1.60 31.66 7.74
N GLU A 191 2.21 30.85 8.59
CA GLU A 191 3.02 31.31 9.73
C GLU A 191 4.48 31.57 9.33
N ASP A 192 4.99 30.89 8.30
CA ASP A 192 6.36 31.03 7.77
C ASP A 192 6.50 32.09 6.64
N THR A 193 5.42 32.79 6.26
CA THR A 193 5.41 33.89 5.25
C THR A 193 5.18 35.26 5.86
#